data_AF-A0A1B6D7A7-F1
#
_entry.id   AF-A0A1B6D7A7-F1
#
_cell.length_a   1.000
_cell.length_b   1.000
_cell.length_c   1.000
_cell.angle_alpha   90.00
_cell.angle_beta   90.00
_cell.angle_gamma   90.00
#
_symmetry.space_group_name_H-M   'P 1'
#
loop_
_entity.id
_entity.type
_entity.pdbx_description
1 polymer ?
#
loop_
_entity_poly.entity_id
_entity_poly.type
_entity_poly.pdbx_seq_one_letter_code
_entity_poly.pdbx_strand_id
1 'polypeptide(L)'
;MISVINQYMRSDDLGKEYKLNGIMKLPNDSTNGMILSLQLNWLTVKTRPYWVLKTDYDNFSIVYSLEKDLWLFPRDMYWIFTRKQEISVDVLAKIIVALNSLNLHFCEFYFTYQRDCY
;
A
#
# COMPACT_ATOMS: atom_id res chain seq x y z
N MET A 1 -20.35 -6.22 -9.00
CA MET A 1 -19.02 -5.59 -9.08
C MET A 1 -18.47 -5.51 -7.67
N ILE A 2 -17.31 -6.12 -7.39
CA ILE A 2 -16.69 -6.08 -6.06
C ILE A 2 -15.82 -4.83 -5.99
N SER A 3 -16.05 -3.99 -4.98
CA SER A 3 -15.28 -2.78 -4.72
C SER A 3 -14.85 -2.74 -3.26
N VAL A 4 -13.57 -2.50 -3.02
CA VAL A 4 -13.03 -2.33 -1.66
C VAL A 4 -12.72 -0.85 -1.46
N ILE A 5 -13.25 -0.28 -0.37
CA ILE A 5 -12.95 1.10 0.01
C ILE A 5 -11.75 1.06 0.94
N ASN A 6 -10.74 1.88 0.66
CA ASN A 6 -9.60 2.06 1.53
C ASN A 6 -9.42 3.56 1.83
N GLN A 7 -8.95 3.87 3.03
CA GLN A 7 -8.70 5.23 3.48
C GLN A 7 -7.24 5.38 3.86
N TYR A 8 -6.58 6.40 3.32
CA TYR A 8 -5.26 6.82 3.74
C TYR A 8 -5.37 8.08 4.58
N MET A 9 -4.65 8.12 5.69
CA MET A 9 -4.54 9.27 6.58
C MET A 9 -3.06 9.57 6.84
N ARG A 10 -2.69 10.85 6.84
CA ARG A 10 -1.36 11.33 7.18
C ARG A 10 -1.47 12.65 7.93
N SER A 11 -0.77 12.79 9.05
CA SER A 11 -0.47 14.11 9.62
C SER A 11 0.90 14.58 9.14
N ASP A 12 1.05 15.88 8.88
CA ASP A 12 2.37 16.50 8.77
C ASP A 12 2.92 16.90 10.16
N ASP A 13 4.17 17.38 10.18
CA ASP A 13 4.86 17.81 11.40
C ASP A 13 4.19 19.02 12.09
N LEU A 14 3.27 19.70 11.40
CA LEU A 14 2.49 20.83 11.90
C LEU A 14 1.12 20.39 12.44
N GLY A 15 0.85 19.08 12.48
CA GLY A 15 -0.43 18.51 12.95
C GLY A 15 -1.57 18.61 11.94
N LYS A 16 -1.29 18.95 10.68
CA LYS A 16 -2.32 19.02 9.65
C LYS A 16 -2.58 17.64 9.07
N GLU A 17 -3.83 17.23 9.15
CA GLU A 17 -4.29 15.95 8.62
C GLU A 17 -4.66 16.00 7.13
N TYR A 18 -4.28 14.94 6.43
CA TYR A 18 -4.59 14.67 5.04
C TYR A 18 -5.33 13.35 4.96
N LYS A 19 -6.58 13.39 4.48
CA LYS A 19 -7.41 12.20 4.25
C LYS A 19 -7.64 11.98 2.77
N LEU A 20 -7.35 10.76 2.30
CA LEU A 20 -7.60 10.34 0.93
C LEU A 20 -8.46 9.08 0.95
N ASN A 21 -9.57 9.11 0.21
CA ASN A 21 -10.43 7.96 0.02
C ASN A 21 -10.09 7.29 -1.31
N GLY A 22 -10.04 5.96 -1.33
CA GLY A 22 -9.78 5.16 -2.52
C GLY A 22 -10.80 4.04 -2.66
N ILE A 23 -11.10 3.69 -3.90
CA ILE A 23 -11.90 2.54 -4.28
C ILE A 23 -11.02 1.63 -5.14
N MET A 24 -10.77 0.39 -4.71
CA MET A 24 -10.18 -0.62 -5.57
C MET A 24 -11.25 -1.32 -6.38
N LYS A 25 -11.01 -1.47 -7.69
CA LYS A 25 -11.87 -2.23 -8.60
C LYS A 25 -11.06 -3.34 -9.25
N LEU A 26 -11.67 -4.52 -9.37
CA LEU A 26 -11.11 -5.58 -10.19
C LEU A 26 -11.20 -5.14 -11.66
N PRO A 27 -10.09 -5.15 -12.43
CA PRO A 27 -10.19 -4.95 -13.87
C PRO A 27 -10.94 -6.10 -14.52
N ASN A 28 -11.55 -5.81 -15.67
CA ASN A 28 -12.20 -6.83 -16.51
C ASN A 28 -11.20 -7.82 -17.11
N ASP A 29 -9.91 -7.44 -17.17
CA ASP A 29 -8.81 -8.30 -17.60
C ASP A 29 -7.96 -8.67 -16.38
N SER A 30 -8.03 -9.94 -15.97
CA SER A 30 -7.43 -10.46 -14.74
C SER A 30 -5.90 -10.59 -14.80
N THR A 31 -5.28 -10.33 -15.95
CA THR A 31 -3.83 -10.46 -16.17
C THR A 31 -2.99 -9.35 -15.52
N ASN A 32 -3.59 -8.21 -15.15
CA ASN A 32 -2.85 -7.01 -14.74
C ASN A 32 -2.97 -6.61 -13.24
N GLY A 33 -3.44 -7.52 -12.36
CA GLY A 33 -3.66 -7.22 -10.94
C GLY A 33 -4.82 -6.28 -10.67
N MET A 34 -5.06 -5.88 -9.41
CA MET A 34 -6.17 -4.99 -9.09
C MET A 34 -5.84 -3.55 -9.53
N ILE A 35 -6.84 -2.80 -10.00
CA ILE A 35 -6.66 -1.37 -10.28
C ILE A 35 -7.18 -0.59 -9.07
N LEU A 36 -6.28 0.08 -8.37
CA LEU A 36 -6.67 1.08 -7.38
C LEU A 36 -7.25 2.29 -8.13
N SER A 37 -8.38 2.84 -7.69
CA SER A 37 -8.99 4.10 -8.16
C SER A 37 -9.09 5.08 -6.98
N LEU A 38 -8.26 6.14 -6.94
CA LEU A 38 -8.35 7.15 -5.88
C LEU A 38 -9.49 8.11 -6.19
N GLN A 39 -10.36 8.32 -5.21
CA GLN A 39 -11.46 9.27 -5.29
C GLN A 39 -11.15 10.46 -4.40
N LEU A 40 -10.68 11.55 -5.01
CA LEU A 40 -10.61 12.84 -4.35
C LEU A 40 -11.99 13.49 -4.44
N ASN A 41 -12.36 14.27 -3.41
CA ASN A 41 -13.71 14.86 -3.28
C ASN A 41 -14.21 15.61 -4.54
N TRP A 42 -13.31 16.08 -5.41
CA TRP A 42 -13.62 16.83 -6.63
C TRP A 42 -13.03 16.22 -7.92
N LEU A 43 -12.25 15.13 -7.82
CA LEU A 43 -11.60 14.51 -8.99
C LEU A 43 -11.40 13.01 -8.78
N THR A 44 -11.90 12.20 -9.71
CA THR A 44 -11.52 10.78 -9.80
C THR A 44 -10.25 10.68 -10.63
N VAL A 45 -9.12 10.43 -9.97
CA VAL A 45 -7.85 10.20 -10.67
C VAL A 45 -7.79 8.70 -10.99
N LYS A 46 -7.74 8.37 -12.28
CA LYS A 46 -7.60 6.98 -12.73
C LYS A 46 -6.23 6.48 -12.29
N THR A 47 -6.21 5.59 -11.31
CA THR A 47 -4.97 5.21 -10.64
C THR A 47 -4.36 3.92 -11.12
N ARG A 48 -3.15 3.75 -10.59
CA ARG A 48 -2.09 2.84 -10.94
C ARG A 48 -2.46 1.39 -10.61
N PRO A 49 -1.83 0.41 -11.27
CA PRO A 49 -1.99 -0.98 -10.90
C PRO A 49 -1.50 -1.21 -9.47
N TYR A 50 -2.22 -2.04 -8.73
CA TYR A 50 -2.01 -2.32 -7.31
C TYR A 50 -2.07 -3.83 -7.10
N TRP A 51 -0.93 -4.41 -6.75
CA TRP A 51 -0.77 -5.84 -6.60
C TRP A 51 -0.51 -6.20 -5.14
N VAL A 52 -1.34 -7.07 -4.56
CA VAL A 52 -1.00 -7.74 -3.31
C VAL A 52 -0.10 -8.92 -3.66
N LEU A 53 1.20 -8.80 -3.40
CA LEU A 53 2.19 -9.81 -3.74
C LEU A 53 2.17 -10.98 -2.74
N LYS A 54 2.06 -10.66 -1.45
CA LYS A 54 1.99 -11.61 -0.35
C LYS A 54 1.08 -11.06 0.74
N THR A 55 0.30 -11.91 1.37
CA THR A 55 -0.54 -11.55 2.52
C THR A 55 -0.87 -12.82 3.28
N ASP A 56 -0.89 -12.74 4.61
CA ASP A 56 -1.50 -13.79 5.44
C ASP A 56 -2.93 -13.41 5.87
N TYR A 57 -3.45 -12.28 5.36
CA TYR A 57 -4.77 -11.68 5.60
C TYR A 57 -4.98 -11.17 7.03
N ASP A 58 -4.41 -11.87 8.01
CA ASP A 58 -4.59 -11.67 9.44
C ASP A 58 -3.57 -10.70 10.06
N ASN A 59 -2.34 -10.62 9.54
CA ASN A 59 -1.27 -9.86 10.19
C ASN A 59 -0.62 -8.85 9.25
N PHE A 60 -0.29 -9.24 8.02
CA PHE A 60 0.46 -8.40 7.09
C PHE A 60 0.04 -8.57 5.63
N SER A 61 0.35 -7.54 4.84
CA SER A 61 0.35 -7.62 3.38
C SER A 61 1.52 -6.84 2.79
N ILE A 62 2.11 -7.39 1.72
CA ILE A 62 3.12 -6.76 0.89
C ILE A 62 2.45 -6.39 -0.42
N VAL A 63 2.53 -5.11 -0.73
CA VAL A 63 1.87 -4.49 -1.86
C VAL A 63 2.91 -3.90 -2.78
N TYR A 64 2.66 -4.01 -4.09
CA TYR A 64 3.42 -3.36 -5.13
C TYR A 64 2.52 -2.48 -6.00
N SER A 65 3.02 -1.31 -6.38
CA SER A 65 2.41 -0.43 -7.37
C SER A 65 3.48 0.15 -8.27
N LEU A 66 3.10 0.33 -9.54
CA LEU A 66 3.93 0.99 -10.52
C LEU A 66 3.53 2.45 -10.63
N GLU A 67 4.40 3.36 -10.21
CA GLU A 67 4.23 4.78 -10.48
C GLU A 67 4.82 5.12 -11.86
N LYS A 68 3.96 5.35 -12.85
CA LYS A 68 4.36 6.13 -14.03
C LYS A 68 4.11 7.60 -13.71
N ASP A 69 5.16 8.33 -13.38
CA ASP A 69 5.07 9.79 -13.39
C ASP A 69 5.09 10.27 -14.84
N LEU A 70 4.33 11.33 -15.11
CA LEU A 70 4.11 11.85 -16.45
C LEU A 70 5.41 12.33 -17.14
N TRP A 71 6.54 12.43 -16.41
CA TRP A 71 7.80 13.01 -16.86
C TRP A 71 9.09 12.25 -16.44
N LEU A 72 9.04 11.25 -15.56
CA LEU A 72 10.25 10.55 -15.08
C LEU A 72 9.95 9.06 -14.89
N PHE A 73 10.99 8.25 -15.06
CA PHE A 73 11.06 6.78 -15.03
C PHE A 73 10.03 6.07 -14.14
N PRO A 74 9.53 4.89 -14.55
CA PRO A 74 8.68 4.08 -13.69
C PRO A 74 9.34 3.92 -12.32
N ARG A 75 8.65 4.34 -11.25
CA ARG A 75 9.07 4.08 -9.88
C ARG A 75 8.27 2.92 -9.34
N ASP A 76 8.97 1.85 -9.06
CA ASP A 76 8.43 0.70 -8.36
C ASP A 76 8.27 1.08 -6.90
N MET A 77 7.04 1.03 -6.39
CA MET A 77 6.75 1.28 -4.99
C MET A 77 6.24 0.03 -4.32
N TYR A 78 6.86 -0.29 -3.18
CA TYR A 78 6.46 -1.39 -2.32
C TYR A 78 6.01 -0.83 -0.97
N TRP A 79 4.92 -1.37 -0.44
CA TRP A 79 4.46 -1.09 0.91
C TRP A 79 4.26 -2.38 1.68
N ILE A 80 4.60 -2.32 2.96
CA ILE A 80 4.29 -3.37 3.93
C ILE A 80 3.23 -2.79 4.86
N PHE A 81 2.06 -3.41 4.88
CA PHE A 81 0.98 -3.06 5.79
C PHE A 81 0.89 -4.11 6.88
N THR A 82 0.71 -3.66 8.12
CA THR A 82 0.42 -4.52 9.28
C THR A 82 -0.95 -4.18 9.85
N ARG A 83 -1.63 -5.17 10.44
CA ARG A 83 -2.93 -4.94 11.11
C ARG A 83 -2.81 -4.19 12.43
N LYS A 84 -1.62 -4.20 13.03
CA LYS A 84 -1.29 -3.48 14.27
C LYS A 84 -0.21 -2.44 13.99
N GLN A 85 -0.26 -1.32 14.71
CA GLN A 85 0.76 -0.27 14.64
C GLN A 85 2.14 -0.78 15.07
N GLU A 86 2.17 -1.59 16.13
CA GLU A 86 3.38 -2.26 16.59
C GLU A 86 3.50 -3.66 15.97
N ILE A 87 4.67 -3.93 15.40
CA ILE A 87 4.98 -5.20 14.75
C ILE A 87 5.59 -6.14 15.79
N SER A 88 4.94 -7.28 16.03
CA SER A 88 5.54 -8.32 16.89
C SER A 88 6.67 -9.05 16.16
N VAL A 89 7.57 -9.67 16.93
CA VAL A 89 8.72 -10.43 16.39
C VAL A 89 8.26 -11.53 15.43
N ASP A 90 7.18 -12.24 15.76
CA ASP A 90 6.63 -13.30 14.92
C ASP A 90 6.13 -12.78 13.57
N VAL A 91 5.45 -11.63 13.57
CA VAL A 91 4.96 -11.01 12.33
C VAL A 91 6.12 -10.48 11.50
N LEU A 92 7.14 -9.89 12.13
CA LEU A 92 8.35 -9.45 11.44
C LEU A 92 9.07 -10.62 10.75
N ALA A 93 9.19 -11.76 11.42
CA ALA A 93 9.79 -12.96 10.83
C ALA A 93 9.02 -13.45 9.59
N LYS A 94 7.68 -13.47 9.65
CA LYS A 94 6.83 -13.78 8.48
C LYS A 94 7.04 -12.81 7.32
N ILE A 95 7.12 -11.51 7.62
CA ILE A 95 7.37 -10.46 6.62
C ILE A 95 8.73 -10.69 5.94
N ILE A 96 9.79 -10.94 6.71
CA ILE A 96 11.14 -11.18 6.17
C ILE A 96 11.15 -12.40 5.23
N VAL A 97 10.53 -13.51 5.63
CA VAL A 97 10.41 -14.71 4.76
C VAL A 97 9.64 -14.39 3.47
N ALA A 98 8.55 -13.63 3.57
CA ALA A 98 7.76 -13.24 2.41
C ALA A 98 8.55 -12.33 1.46
N LEU A 99 9.30 -11.36 1.97
CA LEU A 99 10.16 -10.46 1.18
C LEU A 99 11.27 -11.24 0.47
N ASN A 100 11.96 -12.14 1.17
CA ASN A 100 13.02 -12.95 0.58
C ASN A 100 12.51 -13.80 -0.59
N SER A 101 11.26 -14.32 -0.51
CA SER A 101 10.64 -15.05 -1.63
C SER A 101 10.35 -14.20 -2.87
N LEU A 102 10.36 -12.87 -2.71
CA LEU A 102 10.20 -11.87 -3.77
C LEU A 102 11.55 -11.25 -4.18
N ASN A 103 12.67 -11.72 -3.63
CA ASN A 103 14.01 -11.14 -3.81
C ASN A 103 14.07 -9.66 -3.36
N LEU A 104 13.37 -9.32 -2.28
CA LEU A 104 13.39 -8.02 -1.61
C LEU A 104 14.02 -8.16 -0.22
N HIS A 105 14.70 -7.12 0.25
CA HIS A 105 15.31 -7.12 1.57
C HIS A 105 14.64 -6.12 2.50
N PHE A 106 14.42 -6.51 3.76
CA PHE A 106 13.75 -5.65 4.74
C PHE A 106 14.47 -4.31 4.97
N CYS A 107 15.80 -4.27 4.84
CA CYS A 107 16.60 -3.06 4.97
C CYS A 107 16.43 -2.05 3.83
N GLU A 108 15.75 -2.40 2.75
CA GLU A 108 15.40 -1.49 1.65
C GLU A 108 14.16 -0.63 1.96
N PHE A 109 13.46 -0.93 3.06
CA PHE A 109 12.25 -0.26 3.49
C PHE A 109 12.53 0.77 4.58
N TYR A 110 11.76 1.86 4.55
CA TYR A 110 11.72 2.85 5.62
C TYR A 110 10.54 2.59 6.54
N PHE A 111 10.77 2.68 7.85
CA PHE A 111 9.69 2.61 8.83
C PHE A 111 8.86 3.89 8.82
N THR A 112 7.54 3.73 8.81
CA THR A 112 6.62 4.84 9.13
C THR A 112 6.51 4.98 10.64
N TYR A 113 6.61 6.21 11.16
CA TYR A 113 6.26 6.49 12.55
C TYR A 113 4.75 6.33 12.73
N GLN A 114 4.34 5.37 13.57
CA GLN A 114 2.92 5.01 13.81
C GLN A 114 2.51 5.21 15.27
N ARG A 115 3.32 5.94 16.05
CA ARG A 115 2.98 6.33 17.42
C ARG A 115 2.39 7.75 17.41
N ASP A 116 1.68 8.11 18.46
CA ASP A 116 1.09 9.46 18.64
C ASP A 116 0.20 9.91 17.47
N CYS A 117 -0.54 8.97 16.87
CA CYS A 117 -1.56 9.26 15.87
C CYS A 117 -2.87 9.57 16.60
N TYR A 118 -3.40 10.79 16.42
CA TYR A 118 -4.66 11.25 17.02
C TYR A 118 -5.84 11.08 16.08
#